data_AF-A0A4D7C8A5-F1
#
_entry.id   AF-A0A4D7C8A5-F1
#
_cell.length_a   1.000
_cell.length_b   1.000
_cell.length_c   1.000
_cell.angle_alpha   90.00
_cell.angle_beta   90.00
_cell.angle_gamma   90.00
#
_symmetry.space_group_name_H-M   'P 1'
#
loop_
_entity.id
_entity.type
_entity.pdbx_description
1 polymer ?
#
loop_
_entity_poly.entity_id
_entity_poly.type
_entity_poly.pdbx_seq_one_letter_code
_entity_poly.pdbx_strand_id
1 'polypeptide(L)' 'MGLGSVWHWVILLLVVVLLFGRGRISDVMGDLAKGIKSFKKGLADDETPPPAKPAEPSRLADTTVDAKTQSTAHEDVRSS' A
#
# COMPACT_ATOMS: atom_id res chain seq x y z
N MET A 1 33.14 -29.39 -14.48
CA MET A 1 31.81 -29.35 -15.12
C MET A 1 30.94 -28.38 -14.33
N GLY A 2 31.26 -27.08 -14.45
CA GLY A 2 30.73 -26.04 -13.58
C GLY A 2 29.33 -25.65 -14.01
N LEU A 3 28.38 -25.80 -13.09
CA LEU A 3 26.97 -25.46 -13.22
C LEU A 3 26.84 -24.04 -13.77
N GLY A 4 26.50 -23.95 -15.07
CA GLY A 4 25.97 -22.77 -15.76
C GLY A 4 26.54 -21.42 -15.32
N SER A 5 27.61 -21.00 -15.99
CA SER A 5 28.15 -19.63 -15.96
C SER A 5 27.04 -18.59 -15.74
N VAL A 6 27.26 -17.64 -14.81
CA VAL A 6 26.34 -16.54 -14.46
C VAL A 6 25.76 -15.84 -15.70
N TRP A 7 26.50 -15.86 -16.81
CA TRP A 7 26.05 -15.36 -18.11
C TRP A 7 24.76 -16.02 -18.63
N HIS A 8 24.57 -17.33 -18.42
CA HIS A 8 23.35 -18.06 -18.81
C HIS A 8 22.11 -17.56 -18.05
N TRP A 9 22.26 -17.26 -16.76
CA TRP A 9 21.14 -16.74 -15.95
C TRP A 9 20.70 -15.35 -16.40
N VAL A 10 21.65 -14.51 -16.84
CA VAL A 10 21.35 -13.19 -17.41
C VAL A 10 20.57 -13.33 -18.72
N ILE A 11 20.99 -14.22 -19.62
CA ILE A 11 20.26 -14.49 -20.88
C ILE A 11 18.86 -15.03 -20.59
N LEU A 12 18.73 -15.97 -19.64
CA LEU A 12 17.44 -16.58 -19.30
C LEU A 12 16.46 -15.53 -18.77
N LEU A 13 16.91 -14.64 -17.87
CA LEU A 13 16.07 -13.54 -17.39
C LEU A 13 15.68 -12.58 -18.51
N LEU A 14 16.60 -12.27 -19.42
CA LEU A 14 16.29 -11.42 -20.57
C LEU A 14 15.15 -12.02 -21.41
N VAL A 15 15.24 -13.32 -21.73
CA VAL A 15 14.22 -14.03 -22.52
C VAL A 15 12.89 -14.09 -21.79
N VAL A 16 12.88 -14.40 -20.50
CA VAL A 16 11.64 -14.45 -19.69
C VAL A 16 10.98 -13.06 -19.64
N VAL A 17 11.75 -11.99 -19.43
CA VAL A 17 11.21 -10.63 -19.41
C VAL A 17 10.68 -10.22 -20.79
N LEU A 18 11.30 -10.66 -21.88
CA LEU A 18 10.81 -10.39 -23.24
C LEU A 18 9.52 -11.15 -23.56
N LEU A 19 9.41 -12.42 -23.13
CA LEU A 19 8.25 -13.28 -23.40
C LEU A 19 7.01 -12.86 -22.62
N PHE A 20 7.18 -12.53 -21.35
CA PHE A 20 6.08 -12.14 -20.46
C PHE A 20 5.86 -10.61 -20.45
N GLY A 21 6.83 -9.83 -20.88
CA GLY A 21 6.79 -8.36 -20.91
C GLY A 21 6.94 -7.75 -19.50
N ARG A 22 7.49 -6.53 -19.42
CA ARG A 22 7.80 -5.87 -18.13
C ARG A 22 6.57 -5.66 -17.23
N GLY A 23 5.38 -5.47 -17.81
CA GLY A 23 4.15 -5.25 -17.06
C GLY A 23 3.69 -6.47 -16.24
N ARG A 24 3.82 -7.70 -16.77
CA ARG A 24 3.33 -8.90 -16.09
C ARG A 24 4.27 -9.38 -14.98
N ILE A 25 5.60 -9.28 -15.18
CA ILE A 25 6.56 -9.62 -14.11
C ILE A 25 6.38 -8.68 -12.92
N SER A 26 6.21 -7.37 -13.13
CA SER A 26 6.08 -6.40 -12.04
C SER A 26 4.82 -6.60 -11.19
N ASP A 27 3.70 -6.96 -11.81
CA ASP A 27 2.44 -7.20 -11.11
C ASP A 27 2.53 -8.45 -10.22
N VAL A 28 3.00 -9.56 -10.80
CA VAL A 28 3.16 -10.85 -10.10
C VAL A 28 4.25 -10.76 -9.02
N MET A 29 5.36 -10.08 -9.30
CA MET A 29 6.42 -9.86 -8.31
C MET A 29 5.96 -8.94 -7.18
N GLY A 30 5.07 -7.98 -7.45
CA GLY A 30 4.49 -7.10 -6.43
C GLY A 30 3.61 -7.86 -5.44
N ASP A 31 2.78 -8.77 -5.93
CA ASP A 31 1.91 -9.61 -5.08
C ASP A 31 2.71 -10.65 -4.29
N LEU A 32 3.71 -11.29 -4.92
CA LEU A 32 4.65 -12.17 -4.24
C LEU A 32 5.45 -11.42 -3.16
N ALA A 33 5.94 -10.22 -3.47
CA ALA A 33 6.70 -9.41 -2.51
C ALA A 33 5.85 -9.00 -1.30
N LYS A 34 4.57 -8.64 -1.49
CA LYS A 34 3.65 -8.38 -0.38
C LYS A 34 3.43 -9.61 0.48
N GLY A 35 3.20 -10.79 -0.13
CA GLY A 35 3.03 -12.04 0.60
C GLY A 35 4.26 -12.40 1.45
N ILE A 36 5.45 -12.34 0.86
CA ILE A 36 6.72 -12.62 1.55
C ILE A 36 7.00 -11.57 2.65
N LYS A 37 6.68 -10.28 2.41
CA LYS A 37 6.86 -9.22 3.40
C LYS A 37 5.93 -9.39 4.61
N SER A 38 4.68 -9.77 4.39
CA SER A 38 3.73 -10.08 5.48
C SER A 38 4.16 -11.32 6.25
N PHE A 39 4.67 -12.34 5.58
CA PHE A 39 5.22 -13.54 6.24
C PHE A 39 6.45 -13.19 7.10
N LYS A 40 7.42 -12.45 6.54
CA LYS A 40 8.59 -11.96 7.28
C LYS A 40 8.19 -11.09 8.48
N LYS A 41 7.20 -10.21 8.30
CA LYS A 41 6.71 -9.33 9.37
C LYS A 41 6.00 -10.12 10.46
N GLY A 42 5.19 -11.13 10.11
CA GLY A 42 4.56 -12.02 11.09
C GLY A 42 5.58 -12.83 11.90
N LEU A 43 6.63 -13.33 11.25
CA LEU A 43 7.73 -14.02 11.95
C LEU A 43 8.54 -13.08 12.85
N ALA A 44 8.74 -11.83 12.44
CA ALA A 44 9.48 -10.84 13.22
C ALA A 44 8.67 -10.23 14.38
N ASP A 45 7.33 -10.18 14.27
CA ASP A 45 6.43 -9.70 15.34
C ASP A 45 6.42 -10.68 16.54
N ASP A 46 6.67 -11.97 16.29
CA ASP A 46 6.78 -13.00 17.33
C ASP A 46 8.07 -12.87 18.17
N GLU A 47 9.14 -12.28 17.60
CA GLU A 47 10.45 -12.12 18.26
C GLU A 47 10.77 -10.68 18.71
N THR A 48 9.93 -9.68 18.41
CA THR A 48 10.21 -8.27 18.74
C THR A 48 8.95 -7.56 19.22
N PRO A 49 8.94 -6.95 20.43
CA PRO A 49 7.79 -6.17 20.90
C PRO A 49 7.49 -5.05 19.91
N PRO A 50 6.20 -4.69 19.71
CA PRO A 50 5.74 -3.94 18.56
C PRO A 50 6.55 -2.67 18.36
N PRO A 51 7.14 -2.42 17.17
CA PRO A 51 7.75 -1.15 16.88
C PRO A 51 6.66 -0.10 16.99
N ALA A 52 6.87 0.88 17.88
CA ALA A 52 6.00 2.03 18.04
C ALA A 52 5.67 2.57 16.65
N LYS A 53 4.41 2.43 16.23
CA LYS A 53 3.91 3.07 15.01
C LYS A 53 4.34 4.53 15.09
N PRO A 54 5.07 5.08 14.10
CA PRO A 54 5.20 6.52 13.99
C PRO A 54 3.78 7.05 14.04
N ALA A 55 3.47 7.84 15.07
CA ALA A 55 2.20 8.50 15.19
C ALA A 55 1.94 9.20 13.86
N GLU A 56 0.97 8.70 13.10
CA GLU A 56 0.47 9.43 11.95
C GLU A 56 0.06 10.79 12.50
N PRO A 57 0.61 11.91 12.01
CA PRO A 57 0.13 13.22 12.41
C PRO A 57 -1.34 13.24 12.06
N SER A 58 -2.16 13.17 13.10
CA SER A 58 -3.60 13.41 13.06
C SER A 58 -3.81 14.58 12.12
N ARG A 59 -4.56 14.33 11.04
CA ARG A 59 -4.95 15.33 10.04
C ARG A 59 -5.80 16.38 10.73
N LEU A 60 -5.15 17.29 11.44
CA LEU A 60 -5.67 18.58 11.87
C LEU A 60 -5.51 19.55 10.70
N ALA A 61 -6.16 19.27 9.59
CA ALA A 61 -6.31 20.19 8.47
C ALA A 61 -7.38 19.64 7.52
N ASP A 62 -8.63 19.71 7.94
CA ASP A 62 -9.72 20.01 7.01
C ASP A 62 -10.92 20.55 7.80
N THR A 63 -10.73 21.75 8.39
CA THR A 63 -11.85 22.66 8.66
C THR A 63 -12.27 23.25 7.31
N THR A 64 -12.94 22.46 6.49
CA THR A 64 -13.64 22.96 5.31
C THR A 64 -15.13 22.77 5.54
N VAL A 65 -15.70 23.80 6.17
CA VAL A 65 -16.91 24.49 5.70
C VAL A 65 -17.84 23.65 4.81
N ASP A 66 -18.56 22.68 5.38
CA ASP A 66 -19.70 22.06 4.68
C ASP A 66 -20.72 21.50 5.69
N ALA A 67 -21.36 22.41 6.43
CA ALA A 67 -22.56 22.10 7.23
C ALA A 67 -23.40 23.35 7.57
N LYS A 68 -23.62 24.27 6.62
CA LYS A 68 -24.70 25.27 6.77
C LYS A 68 -25.34 25.67 5.45
N THR A 69 -25.83 24.67 4.72
CA THR A 69 -26.87 24.85 3.71
C THR A 69 -27.93 23.79 3.95
N GLN A 70 -28.78 24.01 4.96
CA GLN A 70 -30.15 23.47 5.10
C GLN A 70 -30.60 23.65 6.56
N SER A 71 -31.12 24.83 6.89
CA SER A 71 -32.27 24.99 7.79
C SER A 71 -32.68 26.46 7.78
N THR A 72 -33.17 26.91 6.63
CA THR A 72 -33.99 28.11 6.49
C THR A 72 -35.40 27.64 6.17
N ALA A 73 -36.08 27.05 7.16
CA ALA A 73 -37.53 26.82 7.15
C ALA A 73 -37.99 26.18 8.47
N HIS A 74 -37.81 26.84 9.61
CA HIS A 74 -38.82 26.77 10.68
C HIS A 74 -38.51 27.81 11.75
N GLU A 75 -39.56 28.31 12.40
CA GLU A 75 -39.54 29.24 13.55
C GLU A 75 -39.70 30.74 13.23
N ASP A 76 -40.50 31.03 12.19
CA ASP A 76 -41.62 31.97 12.38
C ASP A 76 -42.62 31.30 13.35
N VAL A 77 -43.31 32.05 14.22
CA VAL A 77 -44.20 31.59 15.33
C VAL A 77 -43.51 31.30 16.68
N ARG A 78 -42.77 32.26 17.23
CA ARG A 78 -42.72 32.44 18.71
C ARG A 78 -42.51 33.91 19.09
N SER A 79 -43.37 34.77 18.58
CA SER A 79 -43.54 36.14 19.06
C SER A 79 -44.98 36.56 18.86
N SER A 80 -45.84 36.21 19.83
CA SER A 80 -47.09 36.86 20.22
C SER A 80 -47.58 36.23 21.52
#